data_AF-A0A8C6ETW5-F1
#
_entry.id   AF-A0A8C6ETW5-F1
#
_cell.length_a   1.000
_cell.length_b   1.000
_cell.length_c   1.000
_cell.angle_alpha   90.00
_cell.angle_beta   90.00
_cell.angle_gamma   90.00
#
_symmetry.space_group_name_H-M   'P 1'
#
loop_
_entity.id
_entity.type
_entity.pdbx_description
1 polymer ?
#
loop_
_entity_poly.entity_id
_entity_poly.type
_entity_poly.pdbx_seq_one_letter_code
_entity_poly.pdbx_strand_id
1 'polypeptide(L)'
;MDQDPTVVRRRASLLRWLLLLLPLWSRLALGALPFGSSPRRILLDLLSEQQLLEVEDLTISLLRGGGLGPLTLPPDLPNLDPECQELLLDFANSSAELTGCLVRSARPVRICQTCHLLFQQVVSKMDNISRSVGNTSESQSCVRSLLMADRMQIVVILSEFFNTTWKEANCANCLTDNGEELSNSTIYFLNLFNLTLTCFEHNLQESAHGLLPPKNYSEVCKNCREAYKTLSSLYSEMQKMNELDNKAELPETHLCIDVEDAMNITRKLWSRTFNCSISCSDTVPVIAVSVFILFLPVVFYLSSFLHSEQKKRKLILPKRLKSSTSSANIQENSH
;
A
#
# COMPACT_ATOMS: atom_id res chain seq x y z
N MET A 1 69.35 -0.58 11.54
CA MET A 1 69.37 -1.74 10.64
C MET A 1 69.04 -2.92 11.54
N ASP A 2 67.85 -3.51 11.54
CA ASP A 2 66.99 -3.91 10.44
C ASP A 2 65.50 -3.70 10.80
N GLN A 3 64.70 -3.27 9.83
CA GLN A 3 63.23 -3.21 9.95
C GLN A 3 62.63 -4.45 9.30
N ASP A 4 61.90 -5.26 10.08
CA ASP A 4 61.19 -6.44 9.60
C ASP A 4 59.99 -6.04 8.71
N PRO A 5 59.95 -6.44 7.43
CA PRO A 5 58.98 -5.98 6.43
C PRO A 5 57.57 -6.55 6.60
N THR A 6 57.33 -7.42 7.59
CA THR A 6 56.03 -8.09 7.80
C THR A 6 55.06 -7.30 8.66
N VAL A 7 55.55 -6.39 9.51
CA VAL A 7 54.72 -5.58 10.44
C VAL A 7 54.11 -4.35 9.77
N VAL A 8 54.77 -3.79 8.75
CA VAL A 8 54.29 -2.62 8.01
C VAL A 8 53.08 -2.95 7.12
N ARG A 9 53.02 -4.19 6.58
CA ARG A 9 51.95 -4.60 5.65
C ARG A 9 50.60 -4.87 6.33
N ARG A 10 50.56 -5.22 7.62
CA ARG A 10 49.30 -5.43 8.39
C ARG A 10 48.68 -4.14 8.91
N ARG A 11 49.49 -3.12 9.24
CA ARG A 11 48.96 -1.78 9.63
C ARG A 11 48.28 -1.07 8.46
N ALA A 12 48.79 -1.24 7.24
CA ALA A 12 48.19 -0.64 6.04
C ALA A 12 46.83 -1.28 5.64
N SER A 13 46.58 -2.54 5.99
CA SER A 13 45.33 -3.25 5.68
C SER A 13 44.17 -2.81 6.59
N LEU A 14 44.44 -2.64 7.89
CA LEU A 14 43.44 -2.21 8.88
C LEU A 14 43.04 -0.74 8.70
N LEU A 15 43.97 0.14 8.31
CA LEU A 15 43.66 1.54 8.01
C LEU A 15 42.80 1.68 6.75
N ARG A 16 42.98 0.78 5.76
CA ARG A 16 42.21 0.76 4.51
C ARG A 16 40.77 0.28 4.73
N TRP A 17 40.54 -0.57 5.73
CA TRP A 17 39.19 -0.99 6.15
C TRP A 17 38.47 0.07 6.99
N LEU A 18 39.19 0.84 7.83
CA LEU A 18 38.59 1.98 8.56
C LEU A 18 38.23 3.16 7.65
N LEU A 19 38.98 3.39 6.57
CA LEU A 19 38.72 4.47 5.60
C LEU A 19 37.63 4.14 4.56
N LEU A 20 37.13 2.89 4.52
CA LEU A 20 36.03 2.48 3.63
C LEU A 20 34.64 2.55 4.29
N LEU A 21 34.56 2.88 5.59
CA LEU A 21 33.30 3.05 6.34
C LEU A 21 32.90 4.53 6.58
N LEU A 22 33.62 5.47 6.00
CA LEU A 22 33.26 6.89 5.94
C LEU A 22 33.37 7.35 4.47
N PRO A 23 32.34 7.11 3.65
CA PRO A 23 31.40 8.19 3.37
C PRO A 23 29.99 7.70 3.02
N LEU A 24 29.01 7.86 3.92
CA LEU A 24 27.60 7.92 3.51
C LEU A 24 26.78 8.93 4.33
N TRP A 25 27.47 9.93 4.88
CA TRP A 25 26.87 11.07 5.58
C TRP A 25 27.46 12.35 4.98
N SER A 26 26.94 12.76 3.82
CA SER A 26 27.05 14.13 3.30
C SER A 26 26.44 14.24 1.90
N ARG A 27 25.11 14.28 1.81
CA ARG A 27 24.39 15.01 0.73
C ARG A 27 22.99 15.42 1.20
N LEU A 28 22.93 16.54 1.91
CA LEU A 28 21.74 17.38 2.07
C LEU A 28 22.24 18.79 2.40
N ALA A 29 22.37 19.64 1.38
CA ALA A 29 22.31 21.10 1.45
C ALA A 29 22.81 21.71 0.13
N LEU A 30 21.88 22.05 -0.76
CA LEU A 30 21.91 23.11 -1.78
C LEU A 30 20.49 23.02 -2.38
N GLY A 31 19.58 23.96 -2.25
CA GLY A 31 19.69 25.41 -2.15
C GLY A 31 18.58 25.92 -3.05
N ALA A 32 17.51 26.45 -2.44
CA ALA A 32 16.34 26.97 -3.13
C ALA A 32 16.69 28.22 -3.97
N LEU A 33 16.06 28.35 -5.13
CA LEU A 33 15.84 29.63 -5.79
C LEU A 33 14.33 29.85 -5.92
N PRO A 34 13.79 31.01 -5.49
CA PRO A 34 12.39 31.34 -5.64
C PRO A 34 12.17 31.99 -7.01
N PHE A 35 11.23 31.47 -7.79
CA PHE A 35 10.69 32.21 -8.93
C PHE A 35 9.46 32.99 -8.49
N GLY A 36 9.50 34.29 -8.81
CA GLY A 36 8.64 35.32 -8.25
C GLY A 36 7.20 35.34 -8.75
N SER A 37 6.47 36.21 -8.07
CA SER A 37 5.07 36.60 -8.17
C SER A 37 4.60 37.18 -9.52
N SER A 38 3.35 36.83 -9.85
CA SER A 38 2.26 37.48 -10.64
C SER A 38 2.40 38.99 -10.97
N PRO A 39 1.74 39.56 -12.01
CA PRO A 39 0.25 39.67 -12.05
C PRO A 39 -0.47 39.66 -13.43
N ARG A 40 -1.73 39.18 -13.38
CA ARG A 40 -2.98 39.63 -14.07
C ARG A 40 -2.99 39.97 -15.57
N ARG A 41 -3.89 39.31 -16.29
CA ARG A 41 -4.94 39.86 -17.21
C ARG A 41 -5.97 38.72 -17.41
N ILE A 42 -7.08 38.69 -16.68
CA ILE A 42 -8.38 39.26 -17.07
C ILE A 42 -8.61 39.17 -18.58
N LEU A 43 -9.32 38.11 -18.98
CA LEU A 43 -10.14 38.08 -20.19
C LEU A 43 -11.42 37.33 -19.83
N LEU A 44 -12.25 37.98 -19.01
CA LEU A 44 -13.70 37.81 -19.11
C LEU A 44 -14.15 38.98 -19.97
N ASP A 45 -14.61 38.71 -21.18
CA ASP A 45 -15.79 39.39 -21.69
C ASP A 45 -16.24 38.79 -23.03
N LEU A 46 -17.57 38.64 -23.11
CA LEU A 46 -18.39 38.54 -24.31
C LEU A 46 -18.42 37.19 -25.04
N LEU A 47 -19.14 36.22 -24.44
CA LEU A 47 -19.95 35.31 -25.23
C LEU A 47 -21.43 35.50 -24.86
N SER A 48 -22.17 35.85 -25.91
CA SER A 48 -23.58 36.21 -25.96
C SER A 48 -24.51 35.17 -25.32
N GLU A 49 -25.45 35.62 -24.49
CA GLU A 49 -26.53 34.85 -23.85
C GLU A 49 -27.50 34.16 -24.83
N GLN A 50 -27.33 34.31 -26.14
CA GLN A 50 -28.19 33.66 -27.14
C GLN A 50 -27.72 32.24 -27.53
N GLN A 51 -26.48 31.84 -27.25
CA GLN A 51 -25.95 30.52 -27.66
C GLN A 51 -26.04 29.43 -26.58
N LEU A 52 -26.50 29.75 -25.37
CA LEU A 52 -26.58 28.77 -24.28
C LEU A 52 -27.85 27.90 -24.36
N LEU A 53 -28.94 28.41 -24.95
CA LEU A 53 -30.23 27.71 -25.04
C LEU A 53 -30.30 26.68 -26.18
N GLU A 54 -29.54 26.85 -27.27
CA GLU A 54 -29.49 25.87 -28.37
C GLU A 54 -28.56 24.68 -28.08
N VAL A 55 -27.59 24.84 -27.17
CA VAL A 55 -26.67 23.74 -26.81
C VAL A 55 -27.32 22.76 -25.84
N GLU A 56 -28.29 23.22 -25.03
CA GLU A 56 -28.98 22.39 -24.04
C GLU A 56 -29.98 21.41 -24.69
N ASP A 57 -30.68 21.81 -25.76
CA ASP A 57 -31.60 20.92 -26.49
C ASP A 57 -30.89 19.87 -27.35
N LEU A 58 -29.70 20.21 -27.88
CA LEU A 58 -28.91 19.30 -28.71
C LEU A 58 -28.17 18.24 -27.86
N THR A 59 -27.75 18.60 -26.64
CA THR A 59 -27.10 17.66 -25.71
C THR A 59 -28.09 16.66 -25.12
N ILE A 60 -29.33 17.06 -24.84
CA ILE A 60 -30.38 16.14 -24.35
C ILE A 60 -30.75 15.10 -25.42
N SER A 61 -30.75 15.49 -26.70
CA SER A 61 -31.03 14.59 -27.82
C SER A 61 -29.92 13.54 -28.05
N LEU A 62 -28.66 13.92 -27.82
CA LEU A 62 -27.51 13.01 -27.90
C LEU A 62 -27.42 12.05 -26.69
N LEU A 63 -27.84 12.50 -25.51
CA LEU A 63 -27.91 11.64 -24.32
C LEU A 63 -29.05 10.62 -24.37
N ARG A 64 -30.07 10.84 -25.21
CA ARG A 64 -31.20 9.92 -25.40
C ARG A 64 -30.96 8.81 -26.43
N GLY A 65 -29.74 8.64 -26.94
CA GLY A 65 -29.38 7.52 -27.81
C GLY A 65 -30.09 7.52 -29.18
N GLY A 66 -30.59 8.67 -29.64
CA GLY A 66 -31.11 8.83 -30.99
C GLY A 66 -29.95 8.85 -31.99
N GLY A 67 -29.49 7.67 -32.42
CA GLY A 67 -28.45 7.55 -33.43
C GLY A 67 -28.87 8.21 -34.74
N LEU A 68 -28.09 9.18 -35.22
CA LEU A 68 -28.16 9.69 -36.59
C LEU A 68 -27.58 8.62 -37.53
N GLY A 69 -28.38 7.57 -37.79
CA GLY A 69 -28.13 6.63 -38.88
C GLY A 69 -28.56 7.24 -40.22
N PRO A 70 -27.91 6.90 -41.35
CA PRO A 70 -28.37 7.32 -42.67
C PRO A 70 -29.81 6.81 -42.91
N LEU A 71 -30.68 7.68 -43.41
CA LEU A 71 -32.13 7.49 -43.66
C LEU A 71 -32.46 6.45 -44.76
N THR A 72 -31.62 5.44 -44.98
CA THR A 72 -31.76 4.46 -46.07
C THR A 72 -31.33 3.05 -45.62
N LEU A 73 -31.81 2.61 -44.46
CA LEU A 73 -31.81 1.18 -44.11
C LEU A 73 -33.21 0.59 -44.39
N PRO A 74 -33.31 -0.69 -44.80
CA PRO A 74 -34.59 -1.37 -44.95
C PRO A 74 -35.40 -1.27 -43.64
N PRO A 75 -36.74 -1.14 -43.71
CA PRO A 75 -37.59 -1.04 -42.52
C PRO A 75 -37.53 -2.30 -41.62
N ASP A 76 -36.98 -3.39 -42.15
CA ASP A 76 -36.83 -4.69 -41.49
C ASP A 76 -35.38 -4.98 -41.08
N LEU A 77 -34.66 -3.98 -40.55
CA LEU A 77 -33.61 -4.34 -39.60
C LEU A 77 -34.34 -4.95 -38.38
N PRO A 78 -33.98 -6.15 -37.91
CA PRO A 78 -34.67 -6.73 -36.76
C PRO A 78 -34.39 -5.81 -35.57
N ASN A 79 -35.35 -4.94 -35.28
CA ASN A 79 -35.33 -4.12 -34.09
C ASN A 79 -35.32 -5.09 -32.90
N LEU A 80 -34.50 -4.74 -31.90
CA LEU A 80 -34.47 -5.49 -30.65
C LEU A 80 -35.89 -5.60 -30.11
N ASP A 81 -36.27 -6.79 -29.65
CA ASP A 81 -37.56 -7.02 -29.03
C ASP A 81 -37.82 -5.97 -27.92
N PRO A 82 -39.01 -5.35 -27.85
CA PRO A 82 -39.26 -4.23 -26.95
C PRO A 82 -39.04 -4.59 -25.47
N GLU A 83 -39.27 -5.86 -25.07
CA GLU A 83 -39.00 -6.33 -23.71
C GLU A 83 -37.49 -6.33 -23.43
N CYS A 84 -36.69 -6.81 -24.38
CA CYS A 84 -35.24 -6.77 -24.29
C CYS A 84 -34.68 -5.33 -24.32
N GLN A 85 -35.35 -4.43 -25.05
CA GLN A 85 -34.97 -3.01 -25.09
C GLN A 85 -35.17 -2.33 -23.73
N GLU A 86 -36.28 -2.61 -23.04
CA GLU A 86 -36.53 -2.10 -21.69
C GLU A 86 -35.47 -2.60 -20.70
N LEU A 87 -35.17 -3.91 -20.69
CA LEU A 87 -34.14 -4.48 -19.83
C LEU A 87 -32.75 -3.87 -20.09
N LEU A 88 -32.43 -3.59 -21.35
CA LEU A 88 -31.17 -2.95 -21.73
C LEU A 88 -31.10 -1.49 -21.22
N LEU A 89 -32.19 -0.73 -21.33
CA LEU A 89 -32.26 0.65 -20.84
C LEU A 89 -32.14 0.71 -19.31
N ASP A 90 -32.79 -0.21 -18.62
CA ASP A 90 -32.68 -0.35 -17.16
C ASP A 90 -31.24 -0.62 -16.72
N PHE A 91 -30.57 -1.59 -17.37
CA PHE A 91 -29.16 -1.89 -17.10
C PHE A 91 -28.27 -0.68 -17.39
N ALA A 92 -28.52 0.05 -18.49
CA ALA A 92 -27.76 1.24 -18.86
C ALA A 92 -27.89 2.36 -17.81
N ASN A 93 -29.10 2.63 -17.32
CA ASN A 93 -29.31 3.67 -16.31
C ASN A 93 -28.60 3.32 -15.00
N SER A 94 -28.81 2.10 -14.47
CA SER A 94 -28.14 1.65 -13.24
C SER A 94 -26.62 1.63 -13.37
N SER A 95 -26.09 1.25 -14.54
CA SER A 95 -24.64 1.25 -14.80
C SER A 95 -24.06 2.67 -14.83
N ALA A 96 -24.78 3.64 -15.39
CA ALA A 96 -24.36 5.04 -15.41
C ALA A 96 -24.35 5.64 -14.00
N GLU A 97 -25.40 5.36 -13.20
CA GLU A 97 -25.48 5.79 -11.80
C GLU A 97 -24.35 5.19 -10.96
N LEU A 98 -24.10 3.88 -11.07
CA LEU A 98 -23.02 3.20 -10.36
C LEU A 98 -21.65 3.78 -10.76
N THR A 99 -21.39 3.95 -12.05
CA THR A 99 -20.13 4.55 -12.54
C THR A 99 -19.94 5.96 -11.97
N GLY A 100 -21.00 6.77 -11.98
CA GLY A 100 -20.99 8.09 -11.37
C GLY A 100 -20.73 8.07 -9.86
N CYS A 101 -21.25 7.06 -9.14
CA CYS A 101 -20.98 6.87 -7.72
C CYS A 101 -19.51 6.51 -7.47
N LEU A 102 -18.97 5.53 -8.19
CA LEU A 102 -17.59 5.08 -8.06
C LEU A 102 -16.58 6.22 -8.23
N VAL A 103 -16.77 7.05 -9.25
CA VAL A 103 -15.86 8.17 -9.56
C VAL A 103 -15.95 9.27 -8.49
N ARG A 104 -17.16 9.63 -8.03
CA ARG A 104 -17.33 10.66 -6.99
C ARG A 104 -16.80 10.21 -5.63
N SER A 105 -16.90 8.91 -5.34
CA SER A 105 -16.47 8.30 -4.08
C SER A 105 -15.05 7.72 -4.13
N ALA A 106 -14.24 8.09 -5.13
CA ALA A 106 -12.88 7.59 -5.28
C ALA A 106 -11.85 8.30 -4.39
N ARG A 107 -12.12 9.54 -3.94
CA ARG A 107 -11.20 10.34 -3.10
C ARG A 107 -11.94 11.31 -2.16
N PRO A 108 -11.90 11.10 -0.82
CA PRO A 108 -11.41 9.90 -0.13
C PRO A 108 -12.25 8.67 -0.52
N VAL A 109 -11.68 7.47 -0.40
CA VAL A 109 -12.36 6.24 -0.88
C VAL A 109 -13.55 5.91 0.04
N ARG A 110 -14.74 5.87 -0.55
CA ARG A 110 -16.02 5.56 0.12
C ARG A 110 -16.92 4.67 -0.74
N ILE A 111 -16.32 3.83 -1.56
CA ILE A 111 -16.99 3.08 -2.61
C ILE A 111 -17.93 2.05 -1.98
N CYS A 112 -17.47 1.29 -0.98
CA CYS A 112 -18.26 0.22 -0.39
C CYS A 112 -19.47 0.77 0.35
N GLN A 113 -19.27 1.80 1.20
CA GLN A 113 -20.37 2.36 2.00
C GLN A 113 -21.39 3.15 1.17
N THR A 114 -20.96 3.78 0.07
CA THR A 114 -21.82 4.69 -0.70
C THR A 114 -22.49 3.99 -1.89
N CYS A 115 -21.79 3.06 -2.56
CA CYS A 115 -22.23 2.52 -3.84
C CYS A 115 -22.80 1.09 -3.76
N HIS A 116 -22.87 0.46 -2.57
CA HIS A 116 -23.33 -0.93 -2.42
C HIS A 116 -24.73 -1.18 -3.00
N LEU A 117 -25.71 -0.30 -2.74
CA LEU A 117 -27.06 -0.45 -3.27
C LEU A 117 -27.10 -0.37 -4.80
N LEU A 118 -26.35 0.57 -5.39
CA LEU A 118 -26.25 0.71 -6.85
C LEU A 118 -25.58 -0.52 -7.49
N PHE A 119 -24.57 -1.07 -6.82
CA PHE A 119 -23.93 -2.31 -7.25
C PHE A 119 -24.91 -3.48 -7.25
N GLN A 120 -25.67 -3.66 -6.17
CA GLN A 120 -26.71 -4.69 -6.08
C GLN A 120 -27.79 -4.53 -7.16
N GLN A 121 -28.20 -3.29 -7.45
CA GLN A 121 -29.14 -3.01 -8.54
C GLN A 121 -28.59 -3.44 -9.90
N VAL A 122 -27.35 -3.09 -10.24
CA VAL A 122 -26.72 -3.50 -11.51
C VAL A 122 -26.64 -5.03 -11.62
N VAL A 123 -26.24 -5.71 -10.54
CA VAL A 123 -26.22 -7.19 -10.49
C VAL A 123 -27.63 -7.75 -10.71
N SER A 124 -28.64 -7.20 -10.04
CA SER A 124 -30.04 -7.62 -10.22
C SER A 124 -30.57 -7.39 -11.64
N LYS A 125 -30.25 -6.25 -12.27
CA LYS A 125 -30.67 -5.95 -13.65
C LYS A 125 -29.99 -6.88 -14.66
N MET A 126 -28.70 -7.19 -14.47
CA MET A 126 -27.99 -8.20 -15.27
C MET A 126 -28.61 -9.59 -15.11
N ASP A 127 -28.98 -9.94 -13.89
CA ASP A 127 -29.66 -11.20 -13.56
C ASP A 127 -31.04 -11.31 -14.21
N ASN A 128 -31.79 -10.20 -14.30
CA ASN A 128 -33.07 -10.17 -15.00
C ASN A 128 -32.88 -10.39 -16.51
N ILE A 129 -31.85 -9.79 -17.12
CA ILE A 129 -31.48 -10.06 -18.52
C ILE A 129 -31.14 -11.55 -18.69
N SER A 130 -30.31 -12.11 -17.80
CA SER A 130 -29.84 -13.50 -17.90
C SER A 130 -30.96 -14.54 -17.70
N ARG A 131 -31.98 -14.23 -16.91
CA ARG A 131 -33.15 -15.10 -16.65
C ARG A 131 -34.32 -14.88 -17.60
N SER A 132 -34.32 -13.81 -18.40
CA SER A 132 -35.40 -13.54 -19.35
C SER A 132 -35.47 -14.64 -20.42
N VAL A 133 -36.54 -15.43 -20.37
CA VAL A 133 -36.90 -16.42 -21.39
C VAL A 133 -37.97 -15.79 -22.26
N GLY A 134 -37.73 -15.72 -23.56
CA GLY A 134 -38.71 -15.18 -24.51
C GLY A 134 -40.05 -15.93 -24.38
N ASN A 135 -41.16 -15.18 -24.30
CA ASN A 135 -42.51 -15.72 -24.10
C ASN A 135 -43.05 -16.50 -25.31
N THR A 136 -42.29 -16.63 -26.40
CA THR A 136 -42.68 -17.36 -27.62
C THR A 136 -41.55 -18.24 -28.13
N SER A 137 -41.89 -19.38 -28.73
CA SER A 137 -40.92 -20.33 -29.33
C SER A 137 -40.05 -19.74 -30.44
N GLU A 138 -40.39 -18.56 -30.96
CA GLU A 138 -39.64 -17.80 -31.97
C GLU A 138 -38.99 -16.51 -31.44
N SER A 139 -39.27 -16.06 -30.20
CA SER A 139 -38.53 -14.93 -29.62
C SER A 139 -37.18 -15.44 -29.12
N GLN A 140 -36.10 -14.96 -29.74
CA GLN A 140 -34.76 -15.20 -29.23
C GLN A 140 -34.69 -14.61 -27.83
N SER A 141 -34.26 -15.41 -26.85
CA SER A 141 -34.10 -14.94 -25.46
C SER A 141 -33.22 -13.68 -25.44
N CYS A 142 -33.55 -12.69 -24.60
CA CYS A 142 -32.74 -11.47 -24.52
C CYS A 142 -31.29 -11.79 -24.13
N VAL A 143 -31.07 -12.91 -23.43
CA VAL A 143 -29.73 -13.49 -23.21
C VAL A 143 -28.95 -13.64 -24.52
N ARG A 144 -29.54 -14.29 -25.52
CA ARG A 144 -28.86 -14.53 -26.80
C ARG A 144 -28.70 -13.22 -27.57
N SER A 145 -29.73 -12.38 -27.57
CA SER A 145 -29.76 -11.13 -28.33
C SER A 145 -28.85 -10.05 -27.75
N LEU A 146 -28.71 -9.95 -26.43
CA LEU A 146 -27.95 -8.89 -25.74
C LEU A 146 -26.56 -9.34 -25.27
N LEU A 147 -26.41 -10.60 -24.87
CA LEU A 147 -25.16 -11.08 -24.24
C LEU A 147 -24.29 -11.91 -25.18
N MET A 148 -24.85 -12.50 -26.25
CA MET A 148 -24.15 -13.45 -27.11
C MET A 148 -24.17 -13.13 -28.61
N ALA A 149 -24.92 -12.11 -29.04
CA ALA A 149 -25.11 -11.81 -30.47
C ALA A 149 -23.84 -11.24 -31.13
N ASP A 150 -23.09 -10.41 -30.38
CA ASP A 150 -21.95 -9.68 -30.91
C ASP A 150 -20.60 -10.22 -30.44
N ARG A 151 -19.55 -9.97 -31.24
CA ARG A 151 -18.15 -10.21 -30.84
C ARG A 151 -17.76 -9.39 -29.60
N MET A 152 -18.32 -8.18 -29.47
CA MET A 152 -18.09 -7.28 -28.34
C MET A 152 -19.30 -7.32 -27.43
N GLN A 153 -19.18 -8.02 -26.30
CA GLN A 153 -20.28 -8.23 -25.36
C GLN A 153 -20.27 -7.12 -24.29
N ILE A 154 -20.69 -5.91 -24.66
CA ILE A 154 -20.55 -4.71 -23.81
C ILE A 154 -21.22 -4.87 -22.45
N VAL A 155 -22.44 -5.43 -22.42
CA VAL A 155 -23.19 -5.67 -21.17
C VAL A 155 -22.41 -6.62 -20.23
N VAL A 156 -21.83 -7.69 -20.79
CA VAL A 156 -21.03 -8.67 -20.04
C VAL A 156 -19.74 -8.03 -19.53
N ILE A 157 -19.01 -7.32 -20.39
CA ILE A 157 -17.74 -6.66 -20.04
C ILE A 157 -17.96 -5.63 -18.92
N LEU A 158 -19.04 -4.83 -18.98
CA LEU A 158 -19.36 -3.86 -17.93
C LEU A 158 -19.73 -4.56 -16.61
N SER A 159 -20.56 -5.60 -16.66
CA SER A 159 -20.92 -6.37 -15.47
C SER A 159 -19.69 -7.02 -14.82
N GLU A 160 -18.79 -7.59 -15.63
CA GLU A 160 -17.53 -8.17 -15.16
C GLU A 160 -16.60 -7.10 -14.55
N PHE A 161 -16.49 -5.92 -15.18
CA PHE A 161 -15.73 -4.80 -14.64
C PHE A 161 -16.22 -4.38 -13.26
N PHE A 162 -17.55 -4.22 -13.09
CA PHE A 162 -18.11 -3.87 -11.79
C PHE A 162 -17.88 -4.97 -10.75
N ASN A 163 -18.08 -6.24 -11.12
CA ASN A 163 -17.87 -7.37 -10.22
C ASN A 163 -16.40 -7.49 -9.78
N THR A 164 -15.47 -7.29 -10.72
CA THR A 164 -14.02 -7.32 -10.46
C THR A 164 -13.63 -6.17 -9.54
N THR A 165 -14.09 -4.95 -9.83
CA THR A 165 -13.86 -3.77 -8.98
C THR A 165 -14.37 -4.02 -7.57
N TRP A 166 -15.55 -4.63 -7.42
CA TRP A 166 -16.16 -4.94 -6.12
C TRP A 166 -15.35 -5.96 -5.31
N LYS A 167 -14.87 -7.02 -5.98
CA LYS A 167 -14.03 -8.06 -5.38
C LYS A 167 -12.65 -7.53 -4.99
N GLU A 168 -12.00 -6.77 -5.86
CA GLU A 168 -10.68 -6.16 -5.58
C GLU A 168 -10.75 -5.16 -4.43
N ALA A 169 -11.85 -4.40 -4.34
CA ALA A 169 -12.11 -3.49 -3.22
C ALA A 169 -12.45 -4.22 -1.90
N ASN A 170 -12.64 -5.55 -1.96
CA ASN A 170 -13.08 -6.41 -0.89
C ASN A 170 -14.30 -5.84 -0.14
N CYS A 171 -15.27 -5.29 -0.88
CA CYS A 171 -16.41 -4.60 -0.27
C CYS A 171 -17.35 -5.53 0.49
N ALA A 172 -17.33 -6.84 0.23
CA ALA A 172 -18.10 -7.83 0.98
C ALA A 172 -17.77 -7.78 2.49
N ASN A 173 -16.50 -7.58 2.86
CA ASN A 173 -16.08 -7.49 4.26
C ASN A 173 -16.59 -6.25 5.00
N CYS A 174 -16.98 -5.21 4.26
CA CYS A 174 -17.57 -3.99 4.82
C CYS A 174 -19.07 -4.14 5.09
N LEU A 175 -19.73 -5.15 4.52
CA LEU A 175 -21.18 -5.33 4.53
C LEU A 175 -21.60 -6.53 5.39
N THR A 176 -22.89 -6.63 5.65
CA THR A 176 -23.52 -7.84 6.20
C THR A 176 -23.61 -8.93 5.13
N ASP A 177 -23.90 -10.18 5.54
CA ASP A 177 -24.00 -11.33 4.61
C ASP A 177 -25.02 -11.12 3.48
N ASN A 178 -26.04 -10.29 3.70
CA ASN A 178 -27.06 -9.96 2.71
C ASN A 178 -26.62 -8.84 1.74
N GLY A 179 -25.53 -8.14 2.04
CA GLY A 179 -25.01 -7.02 1.25
C GLY A 179 -25.84 -5.73 1.29
N GLU A 180 -26.97 -5.71 2.00
CA GLU A 180 -27.91 -4.58 2.06
C GLU A 180 -27.44 -3.45 3.00
N GLU A 181 -26.69 -3.80 4.04
CA GLU A 181 -26.27 -2.86 5.08
C GLU A 181 -24.79 -3.04 5.43
N LEU A 182 -24.20 -2.00 6.00
CA LEU A 182 -22.84 -2.04 6.53
C LEU A 182 -22.76 -2.92 7.78
N SER A 183 -21.66 -3.65 7.92
CA SER A 183 -21.42 -4.44 9.13
C SER A 183 -21.22 -3.55 10.35
N ASN A 184 -21.66 -4.02 11.53
CA ASN A 184 -21.54 -3.27 12.78
C ASN A 184 -20.09 -2.86 13.09
N SER A 185 -19.12 -3.71 12.75
CA SER A 185 -17.68 -3.42 12.90
C SER A 185 -17.25 -2.26 12.01
N THR A 186 -17.68 -2.23 10.76
CA THR A 186 -17.39 -1.14 9.80
C THR A 186 -18.01 0.17 10.25
N ILE A 187 -19.28 0.15 10.68
CA ILE A 187 -19.96 1.35 11.22
C ILE A 187 -19.20 1.89 12.42
N TYR A 188 -18.83 1.01 13.37
CA TYR A 188 -18.08 1.40 14.56
C TYR A 188 -16.70 1.99 14.20
N PHE A 189 -15.98 1.39 13.26
CA PHE A 189 -14.71 1.91 12.77
C PHE A 189 -14.85 3.29 12.13
N LEU A 190 -15.81 3.47 11.22
CA LEU A 190 -16.06 4.75 10.54
C LEU A 190 -16.46 5.87 11.53
N ASN A 191 -17.21 5.52 12.57
CA ASN A 191 -17.54 6.47 13.65
C ASN A 191 -16.30 6.90 14.44
N LEU A 192 -15.42 5.96 14.82
CA LEU A 192 -14.15 6.30 15.48
C LEU A 192 -13.23 7.12 14.57
N PHE A 193 -13.21 6.82 13.27
CA PHE A 193 -12.47 7.60 12.28
C PHE A 193 -12.98 9.04 12.22
N ASN A 194 -14.29 9.25 12.12
CA ASN A 194 -14.89 10.59 12.15
C ASN A 194 -14.57 11.32 13.46
N LEU A 195 -14.70 10.66 14.62
CA LEU A 195 -14.33 11.25 15.91
C LEU A 195 -12.85 11.66 15.97
N THR A 196 -11.97 10.85 15.39
CA THR A 196 -10.52 11.13 15.34
C THR A 196 -10.23 12.33 14.44
N LEU A 197 -10.87 12.42 13.27
CA LEU A 197 -10.75 13.57 12.38
C LEU A 197 -11.29 14.86 13.02
N THR A 198 -12.45 14.79 13.68
CA THR A 198 -13.02 15.93 14.42
C THR A 198 -12.07 16.39 15.53
N CYS A 199 -11.42 15.46 16.24
CA CYS A 199 -10.38 15.79 17.22
C CYS A 199 -9.20 16.53 16.56
N PHE A 200 -8.71 16.03 15.41
CA PHE A 200 -7.64 16.69 14.68
C PHE A 200 -8.05 18.11 14.25
N GLU A 201 -9.23 18.28 13.68
CA GLU A 201 -9.74 19.57 13.22
C GLU A 201 -9.89 20.58 14.37
N HIS A 202 -10.50 20.17 15.48
CA HIS A 202 -10.69 21.02 16.66
C HIS A 202 -9.36 21.57 17.20
N ASN A 203 -8.37 20.69 17.38
CA ASN A 203 -7.06 21.07 17.92
C ASN A 203 -6.17 21.80 16.89
N LEU A 204 -6.53 21.79 15.61
CA LEU A 204 -5.89 22.62 14.58
C LEU A 204 -6.42 24.06 14.60
N GLN A 205 -7.73 24.26 14.74
CA GLN A 205 -8.34 25.59 14.75
C GLN A 205 -7.90 26.43 15.96
N GLU A 206 -7.81 25.80 17.13
CA GLU A 206 -7.34 26.48 18.35
C GLU A 206 -5.89 26.99 18.23
N SER A 207 -5.06 26.30 17.44
CA SER A 207 -3.68 26.72 17.15
C SER A 207 -3.55 27.85 16.11
N ALA A 208 -4.61 28.19 15.38
CA ALA A 208 -4.60 29.17 14.29
C ALA A 208 -4.93 30.61 14.72
N HIS A 209 -5.49 30.81 15.92
CA HIS A 209 -5.83 32.14 16.45
C HIS A 209 -4.61 32.95 16.95
N GLY A 210 -3.40 32.38 16.91
CA GLY A 210 -2.14 33.11 17.15
C GLY A 210 -1.48 33.56 15.86
N LEU A 211 -1.27 34.88 15.70
CA LEU A 211 -0.45 35.48 14.64
C LEU A 211 0.95 34.82 14.61
N LEU A 212 1.13 33.90 13.64
CA LEU A 212 2.34 33.16 13.27
C LEU A 212 3.27 32.68 14.42
N PRO A 213 3.17 31.39 14.76
CA PRO A 213 4.34 30.53 14.96
C PRO A 213 4.29 29.31 14.01
N PRO A 214 5.38 28.51 13.88
CA PRO A 214 5.30 27.23 13.18
C PRO A 214 4.15 26.40 13.75
N LYS A 215 3.36 25.73 12.90
CA LYS A 215 2.24 24.88 13.33
C LYS A 215 2.73 23.88 14.37
N ASN A 216 2.49 24.19 15.64
CA ASN A 216 2.92 23.34 16.73
C ASN A 216 1.82 22.30 16.96
N TYR A 217 1.94 21.16 16.28
CA TYR A 217 0.96 20.08 16.37
C TYR A 217 1.05 19.29 17.70
N SER A 218 1.88 19.74 18.65
CA SER A 218 2.03 19.07 19.95
C SER A 218 0.68 18.88 20.67
N GLU A 219 -0.24 19.85 20.56
CA GLU A 219 -1.55 19.76 21.22
C GLU A 219 -2.43 18.70 20.55
N VAL A 220 -2.43 18.63 19.20
CA VAL A 220 -3.08 17.54 18.44
C VAL A 220 -2.53 16.18 18.87
N CYS A 221 -1.21 16.05 18.97
CA CYS A 221 -0.55 14.80 19.36
C CYS A 221 -0.82 14.38 20.80
N LYS A 222 -1.14 15.33 21.69
CA LYS A 222 -1.43 15.07 23.10
C LYS A 222 -2.90 14.71 23.28
N ASN A 223 -3.80 15.52 22.73
CA ASN A 223 -5.23 15.41 22.96
C ASN A 223 -5.88 14.31 22.12
N CYS A 224 -5.42 14.10 20.89
CA CYS A 224 -5.99 13.09 19.99
C CYS A 224 -5.26 11.73 20.03
N ARG A 225 -4.27 11.56 20.94
CA ARG A 225 -3.50 10.33 21.06
C ARG A 225 -4.36 9.11 21.36
N GLU A 226 -5.29 9.26 22.30
CA GLU A 226 -6.14 8.16 22.72
C GLU A 226 -7.08 7.74 21.59
N ALA A 227 -7.76 8.71 20.95
CA ALA A 227 -8.61 8.45 19.80
C ALA A 227 -7.85 7.71 18.67
N TYR A 228 -6.66 8.20 18.30
CA TYR A 228 -5.81 7.55 17.31
C TYR A 228 -5.40 6.13 17.72
N LYS A 229 -5.04 5.91 18.99
CA LYS A 229 -4.63 4.61 19.51
C LYS A 229 -5.80 3.62 19.49
N THR A 230 -6.99 4.05 19.90
CA THR A 230 -8.21 3.23 19.88
C THR A 230 -8.57 2.84 18.46
N LEU A 231 -8.55 3.79 17.52
CA LEU A 231 -8.79 3.51 16.09
C LEU A 231 -7.74 2.52 15.53
N SER A 232 -6.46 2.73 15.85
CA SER A 232 -5.37 1.84 15.42
C SER A 232 -5.49 0.42 15.99
N SER A 233 -5.93 0.30 17.24
CA SER A 233 -6.17 -0.99 17.89
C SER A 233 -7.31 -1.73 17.22
N LEU A 234 -8.45 -1.05 17.00
CA LEU A 234 -9.60 -1.63 16.32
C LEU A 234 -9.25 -2.10 14.91
N TYR A 235 -8.52 -1.29 14.13
CA TYR A 235 -8.04 -1.70 12.80
C TYR A 235 -7.25 -3.02 12.87
N SER A 236 -6.35 -3.13 13.85
CA SER A 236 -5.50 -4.32 14.02
C SER A 236 -6.31 -5.54 14.46
N GLU A 237 -7.38 -5.35 15.24
CA GLU A 237 -8.32 -6.40 15.61
C GLU A 237 -9.15 -6.87 14.41
N MET A 238 -9.69 -5.94 13.62
CA MET A 238 -10.42 -6.25 12.39
C MET A 238 -9.55 -7.04 11.40
N GLN A 239 -8.28 -6.65 11.25
CA GLN A 239 -7.33 -7.38 10.39
C GLN A 239 -7.13 -8.82 10.88
N LYS A 240 -6.95 -9.03 12.18
CA LYS A 240 -6.79 -10.38 12.76
C LYS A 240 -8.05 -11.24 12.63
N MET A 241 -9.23 -10.65 12.79
CA MET A 241 -10.49 -11.39 12.61
C MET A 241 -10.66 -11.79 11.14
N ASN A 242 -10.35 -10.88 10.22
CA ASN A 242 -10.39 -11.16 8.79
C ASN A 242 -9.45 -12.30 8.37
N GLU A 243 -8.24 -12.34 8.94
CA GLU A 243 -7.27 -13.42 8.72
C GLU A 243 -7.78 -14.78 9.27
N LEU A 244 -8.55 -14.76 10.36
CA LEU A 244 -9.10 -15.98 10.96
C LEU A 244 -10.26 -16.54 10.13
N ASP A 245 -11.13 -15.68 9.63
CA ASP A 245 -12.31 -16.05 8.85
C ASP A 245 -11.92 -16.50 7.44
N ASN A 246 -10.91 -15.87 6.82
CA ASN A 246 -10.45 -16.17 5.47
C ASN A 246 -9.26 -17.15 5.41
N LYS A 247 -9.20 -18.10 6.35
CA LYS A 247 -8.12 -19.09 6.54
C LYS A 247 -7.79 -19.98 5.31
N ALA A 248 -8.50 -19.80 4.19
CA ALA A 248 -8.38 -20.57 2.97
C ALA A 248 -7.57 -19.89 1.83
N GLU A 249 -7.31 -18.58 1.86
CA GLU A 249 -6.64 -17.89 0.72
C GLU A 249 -5.63 -16.83 1.18
N LEU A 250 -4.34 -17.12 0.93
CA LEU A 250 -3.13 -16.26 0.97
C LEU A 250 -2.90 -15.28 2.16
N PRO A 251 -1.63 -15.06 2.57
CA PRO A 251 -1.26 -14.25 3.74
C PRO A 251 -1.51 -12.72 3.64
N GLU A 252 -2.14 -12.23 2.57
CA GLU A 252 -2.45 -10.81 2.37
C GLU A 252 -3.94 -10.58 2.15
N THR A 253 -4.76 -10.97 3.14
CA THR A 253 -6.20 -10.68 3.11
C THR A 253 -6.44 -9.23 3.53
N HIS A 254 -6.48 -8.35 2.52
CA HIS A 254 -6.84 -6.93 2.65
C HIS A 254 -8.20 -6.74 3.34
N LEU A 255 -8.33 -5.67 4.12
CA LEU A 255 -9.65 -5.23 4.60
C LEU A 255 -10.39 -4.53 3.45
N CYS A 256 -11.67 -4.20 3.65
CA CYS A 256 -12.37 -3.40 2.64
C CYS A 256 -11.68 -2.04 2.43
N ILE A 257 -11.65 -1.59 1.17
CA ILE A 257 -10.87 -0.42 0.77
C ILE A 257 -11.24 0.88 1.51
N ASP A 258 -12.52 1.05 1.89
CA ASP A 258 -13.01 2.20 2.67
C ASP A 258 -12.29 2.30 4.04
N VAL A 259 -12.07 1.16 4.70
CA VAL A 259 -11.39 1.08 6.01
C VAL A 259 -9.89 1.29 5.84
N GLU A 260 -9.29 0.67 4.81
CA GLU A 260 -7.86 0.82 4.53
C GLU A 260 -7.47 2.26 4.17
N ASP A 261 -8.24 2.92 3.30
CA ASP A 261 -7.99 4.32 2.92
C ASP A 261 -8.15 5.26 4.12
N ALA A 262 -9.22 5.09 4.90
CA ALA A 262 -9.44 5.88 6.13
C ALA A 262 -8.27 5.71 7.13
N MET A 263 -7.80 4.49 7.35
CA MET A 263 -6.67 4.24 8.23
C MET A 263 -5.36 4.80 7.65
N ASN A 264 -5.14 4.68 6.34
CA ASN A 264 -3.96 5.20 5.66
C ASN A 264 -3.91 6.73 5.74
N ILE A 265 -5.03 7.42 5.49
CA ILE A 265 -5.17 8.86 5.68
C ILE A 265 -4.81 9.24 7.12
N THR A 266 -5.39 8.55 8.09
CA THR A 266 -5.13 8.84 9.52
C THR A 266 -3.67 8.65 9.88
N ARG A 267 -3.05 7.54 9.46
CA ARG A 267 -1.62 7.25 9.69
C ARG A 267 -0.72 8.29 9.02
N LYS A 268 -1.04 8.72 7.80
CA LYS A 268 -0.29 9.75 7.08
C LYS A 268 -0.38 11.10 7.79
N LEU A 269 -1.57 11.49 8.24
CA LEU A 269 -1.76 12.70 9.04
C LEU A 269 -0.96 12.63 10.35
N TRP A 270 -1.11 11.55 11.11
CA TRP A 270 -0.46 11.36 12.40
C TRP A 270 1.07 11.36 12.31
N SER A 271 1.63 10.59 11.37
CA SER A 271 3.09 10.38 11.27
C SER A 271 3.81 11.43 10.44
N ARG A 272 3.27 11.86 9.30
CA ARG A 272 3.98 12.75 8.37
C ARG A 272 3.56 14.20 8.52
N THR A 273 2.25 14.47 8.66
CA THR A 273 1.75 15.84 8.73
C THR A 273 1.94 16.44 10.12
N PHE A 274 1.56 15.71 11.17
CA PHE A 274 1.67 16.18 12.56
C PHE A 274 2.95 15.74 13.26
N ASN A 275 3.65 14.74 12.71
CA ASN A 275 4.87 14.17 13.28
C ASN A 275 4.72 13.73 14.75
N CYS A 276 3.56 13.15 15.08
CA CYS A 276 3.22 12.68 16.43
C CYS A 276 3.84 11.31 16.77
N SER A 277 4.55 10.69 15.83
CA SER A 277 5.18 9.39 16.06
C SER A 277 6.37 9.55 17.00
N ILE A 278 6.27 8.95 18.19
CA ILE A 278 7.37 8.92 19.15
C ILE A 278 8.22 7.70 18.81
N SER A 279 9.43 7.94 18.30
CA SER A 279 10.46 6.91 18.23
C SER A 279 11.00 6.65 19.63
N CYS A 280 10.63 5.52 20.25
CA CYS A 280 11.33 5.04 21.44
C CYS A 280 12.79 4.75 21.06
N SER A 281 13.72 5.47 21.67
CA SER A 281 15.15 5.31 21.40
C SER A 281 15.73 4.23 22.30
N ASP A 282 15.63 2.97 21.86
CA ASP A 282 16.34 1.84 22.47
C ASP A 282 17.79 1.71 21.94
N THR A 283 18.34 2.79 21.42
CA THR A 283 19.67 2.83 20.79
C THR A 283 20.77 2.39 21.76
N VAL A 284 20.73 2.86 23.01
CA VAL A 284 21.74 2.55 24.03
C VAL A 284 21.79 1.05 24.37
N PRO A 285 20.69 0.38 24.77
CA PRO A 285 20.74 -1.05 25.06
C PRO A 285 21.07 -1.89 23.81
N VAL A 286 20.55 -1.51 22.64
CA VAL A 286 20.84 -2.23 21.38
C VAL A 286 22.33 -2.15 21.03
N ILE A 287 22.95 -0.97 21.14
CA ILE A 287 24.39 -0.80 20.88
C ILE A 287 25.21 -1.61 21.89
N ALA A 288 24.87 -1.55 23.18
CA ALA A 288 25.60 -2.27 24.22
C ALA A 288 25.59 -3.79 24.01
N VAL A 289 24.41 -4.38 23.74
CA VAL A 289 24.27 -5.81 23.46
C VAL A 289 25.02 -6.20 22.18
N SER A 290 24.91 -5.38 21.13
CA SER A 290 25.60 -5.65 19.85
C SER A 290 27.12 -5.65 20.01
N VAL A 291 27.67 -4.66 20.72
CA VAL A 291 29.11 -4.57 20.99
C VAL A 291 29.57 -5.76 21.83
N PHE A 292 28.83 -6.11 22.89
CA PHE A 292 29.18 -7.25 23.74
C PHE A 292 29.27 -8.57 22.93
N ILE A 293 28.26 -8.86 22.11
CA ILE A 293 28.24 -10.06 21.25
C ILE A 293 29.42 -10.06 20.27
N LEU A 294 29.78 -8.90 19.69
CA LEU A 294 30.93 -8.77 18.77
C LEU A 294 32.29 -8.96 19.46
N PHE A 295 32.39 -8.70 20.77
CA PHE A 295 33.63 -8.91 21.53
C PHE A 295 33.85 -10.36 21.96
N LEU A 296 32.79 -11.18 22.07
CA LEU A 296 32.89 -12.58 22.48
C LEU A 296 33.84 -13.42 21.59
N PRO A 297 33.77 -13.35 20.25
CA PRO A 297 34.71 -14.06 19.39
C PRO A 297 36.16 -13.62 19.60
N VAL A 298 36.41 -12.33 19.80
CA VAL A 298 37.77 -11.79 20.02
C VAL A 298 38.37 -12.38 21.29
N VAL A 299 37.60 -12.37 22.39
CA VAL A 299 38.03 -12.96 23.66
C VAL A 299 38.23 -14.46 23.53
N PHE A 300 37.35 -15.17 22.81
CA PHE A 300 37.48 -16.61 22.56
C PHE A 300 38.76 -16.96 21.79
N TYR A 301 39.07 -16.24 20.71
CA TYR A 301 40.29 -16.48 19.94
C TYR A 301 41.57 -16.10 20.71
N LEU A 302 41.56 -14.98 21.45
CA LEU A 302 42.70 -14.56 22.27
C LEU A 302 42.96 -15.54 23.42
N SER A 303 41.92 -15.98 24.12
CA SER A 303 42.05 -16.97 25.19
C SER A 303 42.57 -18.31 24.66
N SER A 304 42.05 -18.77 23.51
CA SER A 304 42.55 -19.98 22.84
C SER A 304 44.02 -19.87 22.42
N PHE A 305 44.44 -18.70 21.91
CA PHE A 305 45.83 -18.44 21.53
C PHE A 305 46.78 -18.48 22.75
N LEU A 306 46.43 -17.77 23.83
CA LEU A 306 47.24 -17.74 25.06
C LEU A 306 47.32 -19.11 25.74
N HIS A 307 46.22 -19.88 25.73
CA HIS A 307 46.21 -21.23 26.33
C HIS A 307 46.97 -22.26 25.48
N SER A 308 47.14 -22.02 24.17
CA SER A 308 47.90 -22.90 23.27
C SER A 308 49.41 -22.83 23.49
N GLU A 309 49.96 -21.63 23.74
CA GLU A 309 51.39 -21.40 23.99
C GLU A 309 51.94 -22.17 25.22
N GLN A 310 51.08 -22.45 26.21
CA GLN A 310 51.49 -23.16 27.43
C GLN A 310 51.59 -24.69 27.25
N LYS A 311 51.13 -25.26 26.13
CA LYS A 311 51.37 -26.67 25.76
C LYS A 311 52.58 -26.80 24.83
N LYS A 312 53.75 -26.27 25.22
CA LYS A 312 55.02 -26.77 24.66
C LYS A 312 55.12 -28.26 25.03
N ARG A 313 54.82 -29.12 24.06
CA ARG A 313 54.86 -30.58 24.18
C ARG A 313 56.18 -30.98 24.85
N LYS A 314 56.12 -31.68 25.99
CA LYS A 314 57.27 -32.47 26.45
C LYS A 314 57.53 -33.50 25.34
N LEU A 315 58.55 -33.28 24.52
CA LEU A 315 59.06 -34.30 23.62
C LEU A 315 59.61 -35.42 24.52
N ILE A 316 58.81 -36.47 24.72
CA ILE A 316 59.31 -37.71 25.32
C ILE A 316 60.20 -38.34 24.26
N LEU A 317 61.51 -38.17 24.40
CA LEU A 317 62.49 -38.85 23.57
C LEU A 317 62.36 -40.37 23.84
N PRO A 318 62.04 -41.21 22.84
CA PRO A 318 61.88 -42.64 23.05
C PRO A 318 63.23 -43.26 23.44
N LYS A 319 63.26 -43.93 24.61
CA LYS A 319 64.43 -44.61 25.23
C LYS A 319 65.04 -45.78 24.44
N ARG A 320 64.70 -45.97 23.16
CA ARG A 320 65.20 -47.08 22.31
C ARG A 320 66.09 -46.59 21.18
N LEU A 321 67.18 -45.93 21.54
CA LEU A 321 68.44 -46.02 20.80
C LEU A 321 69.55 -46.28 21.82
N LYS A 322 69.48 -47.45 22.46
CA LYS A 322 70.64 -48.13 23.04
C LYS A 322 70.91 -49.32 22.13
N SER A 323 71.89 -49.20 21.23
CA SER A 323 72.66 -50.34 20.75
C SER A 323 74.12 -50.06 21.04
N SER A 324 74.72 -51.06 21.67
CA SER A 324 75.99 -51.04 22.36
C SER A 324 77.22 -50.84 21.46
N THR A 325 78.29 -50.41 22.14
CA THR A 325 79.71 -50.79 21.96
C THR A 325 80.41 -50.42 20.66
N SER A 326 81.41 -49.53 20.77
CA SER A 326 82.83 -49.94 20.78
C SER A 326 83.72 -48.70 20.72
N SER A 327 84.56 -48.56 21.75
CA SER A 327 85.99 -48.22 21.73
C SER A 327 86.56 -47.22 20.70
N ALA A 328 87.45 -46.37 21.25
CA ALA A 328 88.64 -45.79 20.62
C ALA A 328 88.38 -44.55 19.74
N ASN A 329 89.22 -43.51 19.72
CA ASN A 329 90.44 -43.14 20.45
C ASN A 329 90.65 -41.65 20.08
N ILE A 330 90.90 -40.78 21.07
CA ILE A 330 92.21 -40.10 21.27
C ILE A 330 92.44 -38.85 20.39
N GLN A 331 92.65 -37.74 21.13
CA GLN A 331 93.51 -36.55 20.92
C GLN A 331 93.36 -35.70 19.65
N GLU A 332 93.10 -34.39 19.77
CA GLU A 332 93.98 -33.30 20.26
C GLU A 332 94.86 -32.72 19.13
N ASN A 333 94.94 -31.39 19.12
CA ASN A 333 95.89 -30.50 18.43
C ASN A 333 95.66 -30.23 16.92
N SER A 334 95.26 -29.01 16.55
CA SER A 334 96.02 -27.73 16.49
C SER A 334 96.90 -27.61 15.25
N HIS A 335 96.45 -26.80 14.29
CA HIS A 335 97.17 -25.61 13.77
C HIS A 335 96.33 -24.90 12.71
#